data_AF-Q5XFV6-F1
#
_entry.id   AF-Q5XFV6-F1
#
_cell.length_a   1.000
_cell.length_b   1.000
_cell.length_c   1.000
_cell.angle_alpha   90.00
_cell.angle_beta   90.00
_cell.angle_gamma   90.00
#
_symmetry.space_group_name_H-M   'P 1'
#
loop_
_entity.id
_entity.type
_entity.pdbx_description
1 polymer ?
#
loop_
_entity_poly.entity_id
_entity_poly.type
_entity_poly.pdbx_seq_one_letter_code
_entity_poly.pdbx_strand_id
1 'polypeptide(L)'
;MAFLARCFGGQACRSVILLSGRYLQSRVWMGLPDAWSLSLQQVRGRTRGNEYQPSNIKRKHKHGWVRRLSTPAGVQVILRRMLKGRKSLSH
;
A
#
# COMPACT_ATOMS: atom_id res chain seq x y z
N MET A 1 32.03 4.13 28.10
CA MET A 1 32.25 2.68 27.93
C MET A 1 31.27 1.93 28.82
N ALA A 2 30.13 1.51 28.27
CA ALA A 2 29.25 0.53 28.90
C ALA A 2 28.36 -0.06 27.79
N PHE A 3 28.89 -1.07 27.11
CA PHE A 3 28.16 -1.90 26.17
C PHE A 3 27.20 -2.79 26.96
N LEU A 4 25.90 -2.56 26.83
CA LEU A 4 24.91 -3.52 27.31
C LEU A 4 24.92 -4.72 26.36
N ALA A 5 25.42 -5.83 26.90
CA ALA A 5 25.48 -7.13 26.27
C ALA A 5 24.08 -7.60 25.87
N ARG A 6 23.90 -7.86 24.58
CA ARG A 6 22.72 -8.54 24.05
C ARG A 6 22.91 -10.03 24.25
N CYS A 7 22.15 -10.62 25.17
CA CYS A 7 22.11 -12.05 25.39
C CYS A 7 21.71 -12.77 24.09
N PHE A 8 22.61 -13.62 23.59
CA PHE A 8 22.34 -14.69 22.64
C PHE A 8 21.62 -15.84 23.37
N GLY A 9 20.72 -16.53 22.69
CA GLY A 9 20.34 -17.90 23.06
C GLY A 9 18.85 -18.18 22.95
N GLY A 10 18.50 -19.05 22.00
CA GLY A 10 17.14 -19.57 21.87
C GLY A 10 16.97 -20.49 20.67
N GLN A 11 17.89 -21.44 20.49
CA GLN A 11 17.65 -22.60 19.64
C GLN A 11 16.61 -23.47 20.34
N ALA A 12 15.41 -23.59 19.76
CA ALA A 12 14.44 -24.59 20.19
C ALA A 12 14.46 -25.76 19.19
N CYS A 13 15.14 -26.80 19.64
CA CYS A 13 15.23 -28.12 19.06
C CYS A 13 13.83 -28.71 18.78
N ARG A 14 13.62 -29.25 17.59
CA ARG A 14 12.61 -30.31 17.35
C ARG A 14 13.24 -31.42 16.52
N SER A 15 14.00 -32.27 17.20
CA SER A 15 14.32 -33.61 16.73
C SER A 15 13.47 -34.60 17.52
N VAL A 16 12.50 -35.25 16.87
CA VAL A 16 12.02 -36.56 17.29
C VAL A 16 12.02 -37.48 16.08
N ILE A 17 12.65 -38.62 16.33
CA ILE A 17 13.10 -39.66 15.42
C ILE A 17 12.01 -40.73 15.27
N LEU A 18 11.79 -41.12 14.01
CA LEU A 18 11.58 -42.46 13.43
C LEU A 18 10.49 -43.44 13.91
N LEU A 19 9.94 -44.07 12.85
CA LEU A 19 9.67 -45.51 12.66
C LEU A 19 8.36 -46.12 13.19
N SER A 20 7.47 -46.42 12.26
CA SER A 20 7.05 -47.80 11.88
C SER A 20 5.56 -47.85 11.53
N GLY A 21 5.25 -48.43 10.38
CA GLY A 21 3.87 -48.55 9.88
C GLY A 21 3.77 -48.42 8.37
N ARG A 22 4.51 -49.25 7.62
CA ARG A 22 4.24 -49.46 6.20
C ARG A 22 2.97 -50.29 6.08
N TYR A 23 1.81 -49.64 6.09
CA TYR A 23 0.60 -50.23 5.54
C TYR A 23 0.72 -50.14 4.02
N LEU A 24 0.74 -51.30 3.38
CA LEU A 24 0.51 -51.43 1.95
C LEU A 24 -0.75 -50.66 1.58
N GLN A 25 -0.57 -49.56 0.87
CA GLN A 25 -1.63 -49.03 0.02
C GLN A 25 -1.07 -48.94 -1.38
N SER A 26 -1.24 -50.03 -2.12
CA SER A 26 -1.22 -50.02 -3.58
C SER A 26 -2.39 -49.17 -4.07
N ARG A 27 -2.21 -47.87 -4.02
CA ARG A 27 -3.02 -46.90 -4.74
C ARG A 27 -2.04 -46.03 -5.49
N VAL A 28 -1.57 -46.56 -6.61
CA VAL A 28 -1.09 -45.76 -7.73
C VAL A 28 -2.29 -44.94 -8.20
N TRP A 29 -2.61 -43.88 -7.44
CA TRP A 29 -3.28 -42.74 -8.01
C TRP A 29 -2.17 -42.00 -8.75
N MET A 30 -2.00 -42.34 -10.03
CA MET A 30 -1.58 -41.30 -10.95
C MET A 30 -2.66 -40.22 -10.87
N GLY A 31 -2.51 -39.30 -9.92
CA GLY A 31 -3.18 -38.01 -9.96
C GLY A 31 -2.63 -37.27 -11.16
N LEU A 32 -3.13 -37.62 -12.34
CA LEU A 32 -3.19 -36.70 -13.46
C LEU A 32 -3.64 -35.37 -12.84
N PRO A 33 -2.87 -34.27 -12.96
CA PRO A 33 -3.39 -32.98 -12.53
C PRO A 33 -4.66 -32.81 -13.34
N ASP A 34 -5.82 -32.79 -12.67
CA ASP A 34 -7.09 -32.59 -13.35
C ASP A 34 -6.91 -31.39 -14.26
N ALA A 35 -7.00 -31.66 -15.57
CA ALA A 35 -6.68 -30.75 -16.66
C ALA A 35 -7.66 -29.55 -16.75
N TRP A 36 -8.36 -29.27 -15.65
CA TRP A 36 -9.42 -28.29 -15.47
C TRP A 36 -9.15 -27.32 -14.31
N SER A 37 -7.96 -27.33 -13.71
CA SER A 37 -7.53 -26.25 -12.82
C SER A 37 -6.91 -25.08 -13.60
N LEU A 38 -7.63 -24.57 -14.62
CA LEU A 38 -7.49 -23.16 -14.98
C LEU A 38 -8.10 -22.35 -13.83
N SER A 39 -7.37 -22.24 -12.73
CA SER A 39 -7.57 -21.19 -11.75
C SER A 39 -7.23 -19.88 -12.45
N LEU A 40 -8.22 -19.33 -13.16
CA LEU A 40 -8.23 -17.94 -13.61
C LEU A 40 -8.19 -17.08 -12.35
N GLN A 41 -6.99 -16.88 -11.81
CA GLN A 41 -6.75 -16.00 -10.69
C GLN A 41 -7.22 -14.61 -11.13
N GLN A 42 -8.34 -14.15 -10.57
CA GLN A 42 -8.88 -12.83 -10.87
C GLN A 42 -7.81 -11.77 -10.59
N VAL A 43 -7.34 -11.09 -11.63
CA VAL A 43 -6.41 -9.97 -11.50
C VAL A 43 -7.18 -8.78 -10.93
N ARG A 44 -7.15 -8.60 -9.61
CA ARG A 44 -7.71 -7.40 -8.96
C ARG A 44 -6.82 -6.19 -9.29
N GLY A 45 -7.44 -5.10 -9.73
CA GLY A 45 -6.75 -3.83 -9.95
C GLY A 45 -6.21 -3.23 -8.64
N ARG A 46 -5.19 -2.36 -8.74
CA ARG A 46 -4.68 -1.61 -7.57
C ARG A 46 -5.78 -0.73 -6.98
N THR A 47 -5.85 -0.69 -5.65
CA THR A 47 -6.74 0.21 -4.91
C THR A 47 -6.32 1.66 -5.17
N ARG A 48 -7.27 2.49 -5.59
CA ARG A 48 -7.13 3.96 -5.66
C ARG A 48 -7.26 4.57 -4.25
N GLY A 49 -6.84 5.82 -4.07
CA GLY A 49 -6.93 6.51 -2.76
C GLY A 49 -5.64 7.18 -2.30
N ASN A 50 -4.54 7.05 -3.04
CA ASN A 50 -3.27 7.73 -2.75
C ASN A 50 -3.01 8.94 -3.66
N GLU A 51 -4.04 9.51 -4.28
CA GLU A 51 -3.92 10.61 -5.25
C GLU A 51 -3.35 11.87 -4.59
N TYR A 52 -3.76 12.13 -3.35
CA TYR A 52 -3.22 13.24 -2.59
C TYR A 52 -1.93 12.83 -1.89
N GLN A 53 -0.80 13.28 -2.44
CA GLN A 53 0.50 13.23 -1.77
C GLN A 53 0.89 14.64 -1.30
N PRO A 54 0.90 14.91 0.03
CA PRO A 54 1.05 16.26 0.55
C PRO A 54 2.46 16.80 0.27
N SER A 55 2.50 17.96 -0.37
CA SER A 55 3.75 18.72 -0.54
C SER A 55 3.45 20.20 -0.56
N ASN A 56 4.05 20.95 0.37
CA ASN A 56 3.77 22.38 0.53
C ASN A 56 4.20 23.20 -0.68
N ILE A 57 5.34 22.85 -1.29
CA ILE A 57 5.85 23.50 -2.50
C ILE A 57 4.82 23.39 -3.63
N LYS A 58 4.36 22.17 -3.95
CA LYS A 58 3.35 21.95 -5.00
C LYS A 58 2.06 22.68 -4.67
N ARG A 59 1.61 22.64 -3.41
CA ARG A 59 0.38 23.30 -2.95
C ARG A 59 0.44 24.81 -3.16
N LYS A 60 1.53 25.48 -2.76
CA LYS A 60 1.68 26.94 -2.90
C LYS A 60 1.90 27.37 -4.35
N HIS A 61 2.66 26.61 -5.15
CA HIS A 61 2.83 26.92 -6.58
C HIS A 61 1.53 26.73 -7.37
N LYS A 62 0.75 25.68 -7.09
CA LYS A 62 -0.49 25.39 -7.85
C LYS A 62 -1.68 26.23 -7.38
N HIS A 63 -1.79 26.53 -6.10
CA HIS A 63 -3.01 27.09 -5.51
C HIS A 63 -2.77 28.28 -4.57
N GLY A 64 -1.54 28.81 -4.50
CA GLY A 64 -1.20 29.97 -3.70
C GLY A 64 -1.71 31.28 -4.29
N TRP A 65 -1.65 32.34 -3.48
CA TRP A 65 -2.13 33.67 -3.82
C TRP A 65 -1.49 34.25 -5.09
N VAL A 66 -0.16 34.19 -5.19
CA VAL A 66 0.61 34.70 -6.34
C VAL A 66 0.15 34.06 -7.66
N ARG A 67 -0.06 32.74 -7.65
CA ARG A 67 -0.57 31.99 -8.80
C ARG A 67 -1.97 32.43 -9.23
N ARG A 68 -2.82 32.86 -8.29
CA ARG A 68 -4.17 33.37 -8.59
C ARG A 68 -4.10 34.75 -9.22
N LEU A 69 -3.23 35.62 -8.73
CA LEU A 69 -3.08 36.97 -9.27
C LEU A 69 -2.39 37.01 -10.64
N SER A 70 -1.59 35.99 -10.98
CA SER A 70 -0.87 35.96 -12.25
C SER A 70 -1.76 35.80 -13.49
N THR A 71 -3.06 35.50 -13.34
CA THR A 71 -3.99 35.29 -14.46
C THR A 71 -5.31 36.01 -14.21
N PRO A 72 -5.96 36.57 -15.23
CA PRO A 72 -7.25 37.26 -15.05
C PRO A 72 -8.34 36.31 -14.53
N ALA A 73 -8.37 35.07 -15.00
CA ALA A 73 -9.29 34.04 -14.50
C ALA A 73 -9.04 33.72 -13.02
N GLY A 74 -7.79 33.70 -12.58
CA GLY A 74 -7.43 33.49 -11.18
C GLY A 74 -7.90 34.64 -10.28
N VAL A 75 -7.79 35.89 -10.75
CA VAL A 75 -8.33 37.07 -10.04
C VAL A 75 -9.86 36.96 -9.90
N GLN A 76 -10.58 36.58 -10.96
CA GLN A 76 -12.03 36.36 -10.89
C GLN A 76 -12.43 35.26 -9.89
N VAL A 77 -11.61 34.22 -9.70
CA VAL A 77 -11.84 33.22 -8.64
C VAL A 77 -11.77 33.85 -7.26
N ILE A 78 -10.80 34.73 -7.02
CA ILE A 78 -10.66 35.43 -5.73
C ILE A 78 -11.86 36.34 -5.49
N LEU A 79 -12.26 37.15 -6.47
CA LEU A 79 -13.44 38.03 -6.36
C LEU A 79 -14.71 37.25 -6.02
N ARG A 80 -14.96 36.11 -6.68
CA ARG A 80 -16.10 35.24 -6.36
C ARG A 80 -16.03 34.66 -4.94
N ARG A 81 -14.83 34.35 -4.44
CA ARG A 81 -14.65 33.86 -3.06
C ARG A 81 -14.86 34.96 -2.03
N MET A 82 -14.45 36.19 -2.32
CA MET A 82 -14.71 37.38 -1.48
C MET A 82 -16.21 37.67 -1.42
N LEU A 83 -16.88 37.71 -2.57
CA LEU A 83 -18.34 37.91 -2.64
C LEU A 83 -19.11 36.85 -1.85
N LYS A 84 -18.65 35.59 -1.88
CA LYS A 84 -19.25 34.50 -1.09
C LYS A 84 -18.90 34.57 0.41
N GLY A 85 -17.96 35.42 0.83
CA GLY A 85 -17.52 35.52 2.22
C GLY A 85 -16.72 34.30 2.72
N ARG A 86 -15.90 33.66 1.87
CA ARG A 86 -15.05 32.55 2.31
C ARG A 86 -13.94 33.05 3.23
N LYS A 87 -13.75 32.43 4.39
CA LYS A 87 -12.66 32.74 5.35
C LYS A 87 -11.27 32.64 4.71
N SER A 88 -11.05 31.68 3.82
CA SER A 88 -9.80 31.55 3.05
C SER A 88 -10.04 31.76 1.56
N LEU A 89 -9.27 32.67 0.97
CA LEU A 89 -9.36 33.01 -0.46
C LEU A 89 -8.43 32.14 -1.32
N SER A 90 -7.25 31.80 -0.82
CA SER A 90 -6.27 30.92 -1.47
C SER A 90 -5.56 30.06 -0.44
N HIS A 91 -4.72 29.13 -0.89
CA HIS A 91 -3.89 28.27 -0.04
C HIS A 91 -2.63 28.95 0.51
#